data_AF-A0A1S6H504-F1
#
_entry.id   AF-A0A1S6H504-F1
#
_cell.length_a   1.000
_cell.length_b   1.000
_cell.length_c   1.000
_cell.angle_alpha   90.00
_cell.angle_beta   90.00
_cell.angle_gamma   90.00
#
_symmetry.space_group_name_H-M   'P 1'
#
loop_
_entity.id
_entity.type
_entity.pdbx_description
1 polymer ?
#
loop_
_entity_poly.entity_id
_entity_poly.type
_entity_poly.pdbx_seq_one_letter_code
_entity_poly.pdbx_strand_id
1 'polypeptide(L)'
;MNEDEITQPDFEVETEWKRVTILLNRKDEPALSMAVLEAHKIFRQILNEVSFGGTIDDQIHNAGELFKDINGVLAADLVQQHIVEQVGHRITKADAQTACDALMKAILDMVGRDFELQGFWHRWANGLNYFWGHHPRLLAGLLAGILAFVVLIWFLADTLMGQWVASLLVGFAHFILGWSGLIIGLVVAIIISLAIGLTYADRQRRR
;
A
#
# COMPACT_ATOMS: atom_id res chain seq x y z
N MET A 1 9.65 30.79 -1.71
CA MET A 1 10.00 29.71 -2.65
C MET A 1 8.98 28.63 -2.37
N ASN A 2 7.87 28.66 -3.13
CA ASN A 2 6.75 27.78 -2.89
C ASN A 2 7.14 26.37 -3.31
N GLU A 3 6.90 25.41 -2.42
CA GLU A 3 6.95 24.00 -2.73
C GLU A 3 5.94 23.74 -3.84
N ASP A 4 6.43 23.17 -4.95
CA ASP A 4 5.59 22.64 -6.02
C ASP A 4 4.72 21.53 -5.41
N GLU A 5 3.51 21.91 -5.01
CA GLU A 5 2.39 21.03 -4.78
C GLU A 5 2.20 20.26 -6.09
N ILE A 6 2.65 19.00 -6.11
CA ILE A 6 2.47 18.06 -7.22
C ILE A 6 0.96 17.84 -7.33
N THR A 7 0.30 18.74 -8.05
CA THR A 7 -1.09 18.64 -8.46
C THR A 7 -1.15 17.44 -9.37
N GLN A 8 -1.69 16.33 -8.85
CA GLN A 8 -2.02 15.19 -9.67
C GLN A 8 -2.88 15.69 -10.83
N PRO A 9 -2.60 15.28 -12.08
CA PRO A 9 -3.40 15.72 -13.22
C PRO A 9 -4.87 15.40 -12.95
N ASP A 10 -5.72 16.43 -13.05
CA ASP A 10 -7.15 16.35 -12.79
C ASP A 10 -7.75 15.26 -13.69
N PHE A 11 -8.11 14.11 -13.10
CA PHE A 11 -8.51 12.93 -13.84
C PHE A 11 -9.99 13.05 -14.21
N GLU A 12 -10.23 13.58 -15.41
CA GLU A 12 -11.58 13.61 -15.98
C GLU A 12 -11.87 12.32 -16.75
N VAL A 13 -12.69 11.45 -16.15
CA VAL A 13 -13.15 10.18 -16.74
C VAL A 13 -13.68 10.38 -18.16
N GLU A 14 -14.46 11.43 -18.39
CA GLU A 14 -15.05 11.73 -19.71
C GLU A 14 -13.98 12.03 -20.77
N THR A 15 -12.94 12.78 -20.39
CA THR A 15 -11.85 13.16 -21.29
C THR A 15 -11.00 11.95 -21.65
N GLU A 16 -10.65 11.09 -20.70
CA GLU A 16 -9.90 9.87 -21.00
C GLU A 16 -10.74 8.83 -21.75
N TRP A 17 -12.05 8.74 -21.49
CA TRP A 17 -12.91 7.80 -22.20
C TRP A 17 -13.11 8.13 -23.69
N LYS A 18 -12.92 9.40 -24.09
CA LYS A 18 -12.88 9.77 -25.53
C LYS A 18 -11.79 8.98 -26.26
N ARG A 19 -10.64 8.73 -25.61
CA ARG A 19 -9.55 7.93 -26.18
C ARG A 19 -9.98 6.48 -26.43
N VAL A 20 -10.65 5.86 -25.45
CA VAL A 20 -11.22 4.51 -25.58
C VAL A 20 -12.19 4.45 -26.76
N THR A 21 -13.07 5.45 -26.88
CA THR A 21 -14.06 5.53 -27.96
C THR A 21 -13.41 5.67 -29.34
N ILE A 22 -12.35 6.48 -29.45
CA ILE A 22 -11.57 6.61 -30.69
C ILE A 22 -10.96 5.26 -31.09
N LEU A 23 -10.41 4.51 -30.13
CA LEU A 23 -9.79 3.21 -30.37
C LEU A 23 -10.83 2.14 -30.78
N LEU A 24 -11.99 2.07 -30.11
CA LEU A 24 -13.09 1.16 -30.45
C LEU A 24 -13.68 1.40 -31.85
N ASN A 25 -13.62 2.64 -32.33
CA ASN A 25 -14.12 3.01 -33.66
C ASN A 25 -13.18 2.62 -34.80
N ARG A 26 -11.93 2.26 -34.48
CA ARG A 26 -11.01 1.72 -35.47
C ARG A 26 -11.40 0.28 -35.85
N LYS A 27 -10.93 -0.16 -37.01
CA LYS A 27 -11.24 -1.49 -37.57
C LYS A 27 -10.09 -2.48 -37.43
N ASP A 28 -8.99 -2.08 -36.80
CA ASP A 28 -7.80 -2.92 -36.62
C ASP A 28 -7.80 -3.59 -35.24
N GLU A 29 -7.45 -4.89 -35.22
CA GLU A 29 -7.38 -5.71 -33.99
C GLU A 29 -6.50 -5.08 -32.89
N PRO A 30 -5.31 -4.50 -33.19
CA PRO A 30 -4.47 -3.87 -32.17
C PRO A 30 -5.16 -2.67 -31.48
N ALA A 31 -5.89 -1.85 -32.23
CA ALA A 31 -6.66 -0.76 -31.64
C ALA A 31 -7.77 -1.24 -30.71
N LEU A 32 -8.44 -2.35 -31.05
CA LEU A 32 -9.46 -2.95 -30.18
C LEU A 32 -8.84 -3.42 -28.86
N SER A 33 -7.71 -4.14 -28.92
CA SER A 33 -6.99 -4.57 -27.72
C SER A 33 -6.53 -3.38 -26.87
N MET A 34 -6.03 -2.32 -27.52
CA MET A 34 -5.63 -1.10 -26.84
C MET A 34 -6.82 -0.39 -26.19
N ALA A 35 -8.00 -0.43 -26.81
CA ALA A 35 -9.20 0.17 -26.21
C ALA A 35 -9.56 -0.50 -24.87
N VAL A 36 -9.52 -1.83 -24.82
CA VAL A 36 -9.78 -2.59 -23.58
C VAL A 36 -8.73 -2.27 -22.52
N LEU A 37 -7.46 -2.18 -22.90
CA LEU A 37 -6.37 -1.83 -21.97
C LEU A 37 -6.54 -0.42 -21.40
N GLU A 38 -6.85 0.57 -22.22
CA GLU A 38 -7.08 1.94 -21.77
C GLU A 38 -8.34 2.04 -20.89
N ALA A 39 -9.44 1.39 -21.27
CA ALA A 39 -10.65 1.31 -20.44
C ALA A 39 -10.36 0.69 -19.07
N HIS A 40 -9.58 -0.39 -19.04
CA HIS A 40 -9.19 -1.05 -17.80
C HIS A 40 -8.30 -0.17 -16.92
N LYS A 41 -7.39 0.63 -17.50
CA LYS A 41 -6.58 1.59 -16.73
C LYS A 41 -7.45 2.64 -16.04
N ILE A 42 -8.41 3.22 -16.77
CA ILE A 42 -9.36 4.21 -16.24
C ILE A 42 -10.16 3.57 -15.09
N PHE A 43 -10.72 2.38 -15.32
CA PHE A 43 -11.45 1.63 -14.29
C PHE A 43 -10.60 1.39 -13.05
N ARG A 44 -9.36 0.89 -13.23
CA ARG A 44 -8.44 0.61 -12.12
C ARG A 44 -8.08 1.86 -11.32
N GLN A 45 -7.90 2.99 -11.99
CA GLN A 45 -7.62 4.26 -11.31
C GLN A 45 -8.75 4.62 -10.35
N ILE A 46 -10.00 4.54 -10.80
CA ILE A 46 -11.18 4.81 -9.98
C ILE A 46 -11.36 3.74 -8.90
N LEU A 47 -11.14 2.47 -9.25
CA LEU A 47 -11.23 1.36 -8.29
C LEU A 47 -10.24 1.52 -7.14
N ASN A 48 -9.03 2.03 -7.40
CA ASN A 48 -8.02 2.30 -6.37
C ASN A 48 -8.44 3.42 -5.40
N GLU A 49 -9.32 4.33 -5.83
CA GLU A 49 -9.81 5.40 -4.96
C GLU A 49 -10.88 4.89 -3.99
N VAL A 50 -11.68 3.91 -4.43
CA VAL A 50 -12.87 3.43 -3.71
C VAL A 50 -12.62 2.11 -2.98
N SER A 51 -11.72 1.27 -3.47
CA SER A 51 -11.45 -0.09 -2.97
C SER A 51 -10.01 -0.27 -2.52
N PHE A 52 -9.77 -1.37 -1.79
CA PHE A 52 -8.46 -1.77 -1.28
C PHE A 52 -8.26 -3.27 -1.54
N GLY A 53 -7.02 -3.71 -1.69
CA GLY A 53 -6.69 -5.10 -2.01
C GLY A 53 -5.23 -5.23 -2.42
N GLY A 54 -4.68 -6.44 -2.26
CA GLY A 54 -3.32 -6.76 -2.71
C GLY A 54 -3.26 -7.00 -4.22
N THR A 55 -4.35 -7.49 -4.79
CA THR A 55 -4.52 -7.74 -6.23
C THR A 55 -5.75 -6.99 -6.77
N ILE A 56 -5.84 -6.86 -8.10
CA ILE A 56 -7.01 -6.26 -8.77
C ILE A 56 -8.26 -7.12 -8.50
N ASP A 57 -8.12 -8.44 -8.50
CA ASP A 57 -9.21 -9.37 -8.21
C ASP A 57 -9.79 -9.14 -6.80
N ASP A 58 -8.90 -8.98 -5.80
CA ASP A 58 -9.32 -8.62 -4.43
C ASP A 58 -10.07 -7.27 -4.41
N GLN A 59 -9.57 -6.27 -5.14
CA GLN A 59 -10.18 -4.95 -5.20
C GLN A 59 -11.57 -4.99 -5.85
N ILE A 60 -11.74 -5.77 -6.93
CA ILE A 60 -13.03 -5.97 -7.60
C ILE A 60 -14.01 -6.67 -6.66
N HIS A 61 -13.57 -7.73 -5.98
CA HIS A 61 -14.41 -8.43 -5.01
C HIS A 61 -14.82 -7.54 -3.83
N ASN A 62 -13.90 -6.73 -3.30
CA ASN A 62 -14.19 -5.81 -2.20
C ASN A 62 -15.14 -4.68 -2.60
N ALA A 63 -15.06 -4.21 -3.85
CA ALA A 63 -16.01 -3.25 -4.41
C ALA A 63 -17.29 -3.92 -4.95
N GLY A 64 -17.46 -5.23 -4.75
CA GLY A 64 -18.53 -6.02 -5.37
C GLY A 64 -19.94 -5.48 -5.12
N GLU A 65 -20.21 -4.91 -3.94
CA GLU A 65 -21.51 -4.33 -3.60
C GLU A 65 -21.84 -3.04 -4.36
N LEU A 66 -20.82 -2.35 -4.88
CA LEU A 66 -20.98 -1.15 -5.68
C LEU A 66 -21.43 -1.48 -7.10
N PHE A 67 -20.97 -2.60 -7.64
CA PHE A 67 -21.28 -3.04 -9.00
C PHE A 67 -22.67 -3.66 -9.09
N LYS A 68 -23.47 -3.23 -10.07
CA LYS A 68 -24.73 -3.92 -10.40
C LYS A 68 -24.48 -5.23 -11.15
N ASP A 69 -23.35 -5.33 -11.85
CA ASP A 69 -22.96 -6.50 -12.65
C ASP A 69 -21.49 -6.87 -12.42
N ILE A 70 -21.22 -7.51 -11.29
CA ILE A 70 -19.87 -7.98 -10.94
C ILE A 70 -19.33 -9.01 -11.96
N ASN A 71 -20.21 -9.84 -12.53
CA ASN A 71 -19.80 -10.85 -13.50
C ASN A 71 -19.30 -10.20 -14.79
N GLY A 72 -19.95 -9.12 -15.23
CA GLY A 72 -19.49 -8.31 -16.36
C GLY A 72 -18.10 -7.70 -16.12
N VAL A 73 -17.83 -7.23 -14.90
CA VAL A 73 -16.52 -6.68 -14.52
C VAL A 73 -15.43 -7.75 -14.56
N LEU A 74 -15.68 -8.90 -13.94
CA LEU A 74 -14.74 -10.03 -13.93
C LEU A 74 -14.48 -10.57 -15.34
N ALA A 75 -15.51 -10.63 -16.19
CA ALA A 75 -15.34 -11.02 -17.59
C ALA A 75 -14.47 -10.02 -18.36
N ALA A 76 -14.66 -8.71 -18.14
CA ALA A 76 -13.85 -7.68 -18.77
C ALA A 76 -12.39 -7.69 -18.27
N ASP A 77 -12.17 -7.95 -16.98
CA ASP A 77 -10.83 -8.16 -16.41
C ASP A 77 -10.13 -9.36 -17.05
N LEU A 78 -10.82 -10.49 -17.17
CA LEU A 78 -10.29 -11.69 -17.81
C LEU A 78 -9.93 -11.48 -19.29
N VAL A 79 -10.73 -10.70 -20.03
CA VAL A 79 -10.38 -10.30 -21.41
C VAL A 79 -9.10 -9.47 -21.41
N GLN A 80 -8.94 -8.55 -20.47
CA GLN A 80 -7.73 -7.74 -20.35
C GLN A 80 -6.50 -8.59 -20.01
N GLN A 81 -6.62 -9.53 -19.07
CA GLN A 81 -5.56 -10.46 -18.71
C GLN A 81 -5.12 -11.29 -19.92
N HIS A 82 -6.07 -11.82 -20.69
CA HIS A 82 -5.75 -12.56 -21.92
C HIS A 82 -5.01 -11.70 -22.94
N ILE A 83 -5.39 -10.43 -23.12
CA ILE A 83 -4.69 -9.50 -24.04
C ILE A 83 -3.23 -9.29 -23.60
N VAL A 84 -2.96 -9.21 -22.29
CA VAL A 84 -1.61 -8.95 -21.75
C VAL A 84 -0.75 -10.20 -21.71
N GLU A 85 -1.30 -11.32 -21.27
CA GLU A 85 -0.54 -12.53 -20.96
C GLU A 85 -0.40 -13.49 -22.14
N GLN A 86 -1.37 -13.52 -23.06
CA GLN A 86 -1.36 -14.44 -24.19
C GLN A 86 -0.83 -13.75 -25.46
N VAL A 87 0.35 -14.19 -25.90
CA VAL A 87 0.96 -13.69 -27.14
C VAL A 87 0.07 -14.00 -28.34
N GLY A 88 -0.29 -12.97 -29.10
CA GLY A 88 -1.10 -13.11 -30.32
C GLY A 88 -2.59 -13.33 -30.06
N HIS A 89 -3.07 -13.09 -28.84
CA HIS A 89 -4.49 -13.06 -28.53
C HIS A 89 -5.21 -12.01 -29.39
N ARG A 90 -6.31 -12.42 -30.03
CA ARG A 90 -7.12 -11.58 -30.91
C ARG A 90 -8.51 -11.45 -30.34
N ILE A 91 -9.02 -10.23 -30.32
CA ILE A 91 -10.38 -9.94 -29.87
C ILE A 91 -11.21 -9.39 -31.01
N THR A 92 -12.50 -9.72 -31.02
CA THR A 92 -13.42 -9.13 -31.97
C THR A 92 -13.88 -7.76 -31.49
N LYS A 93 -14.44 -6.96 -32.40
CA LYS A 93 -15.06 -5.67 -32.02
C LYS A 93 -16.17 -5.86 -30.99
N ALA A 94 -16.94 -6.94 -31.09
CA ALA A 94 -18.03 -7.24 -30.16
C ALA A 94 -17.50 -7.51 -28.75
N ASP A 95 -16.41 -8.28 -28.63
CA ASP A 95 -15.78 -8.59 -27.34
C ASP A 95 -15.18 -7.33 -26.71
N ALA A 96 -14.43 -6.55 -27.50
CA ALA A 96 -13.84 -5.30 -27.05
C ALA A 96 -14.91 -4.31 -26.54
N GLN A 97 -16.01 -4.19 -27.29
CA GLN A 97 -17.09 -3.28 -26.93
C GLN A 97 -17.84 -3.76 -25.68
N THR A 98 -18.07 -5.06 -25.57
CA THR A 98 -18.72 -5.65 -24.38
C THR A 98 -17.86 -5.45 -23.12
N ALA A 99 -16.54 -5.66 -23.22
CA ALA A 99 -15.61 -5.42 -22.12
C ALA A 99 -15.57 -3.94 -21.72
N CYS A 100 -15.43 -3.03 -22.70
CA CYS A 100 -15.42 -1.59 -22.43
C CYS A 100 -16.75 -1.10 -21.84
N ASP A 101 -17.89 -1.59 -22.32
CA ASP A 101 -19.20 -1.22 -21.81
C ASP A 101 -19.42 -1.72 -20.37
N ALA A 102 -18.95 -2.93 -20.06
CA ALA A 102 -18.98 -3.46 -18.69
C ALA A 102 -18.14 -2.60 -17.74
N LEU A 103 -16.92 -2.23 -18.16
CA LEU A 103 -16.04 -1.36 -17.37
C LEU A 103 -16.65 0.04 -17.21
N MET A 104 -17.25 0.63 -18.25
CA MET A 104 -17.93 1.92 -18.14
C MET A 104 -19.09 1.86 -17.15
N LYS A 105 -19.93 0.82 -17.23
CA LYS A 105 -21.03 0.65 -16.28
C LYS A 105 -20.53 0.52 -14.85
N ALA A 106 -19.43 -0.21 -14.64
CA ALA A 106 -18.81 -0.34 -13.33
C ALA A 106 -18.28 1.00 -12.81
N ILE A 107 -17.65 1.80 -13.67
CA ILE A 107 -17.23 3.17 -13.35
C ILE A 107 -18.44 4.03 -12.95
N LEU A 108 -19.50 4.01 -13.75
CA LEU A 108 -20.72 4.76 -13.45
C LEU A 108 -21.40 4.27 -12.18
N ASP A 109 -21.35 2.98 -11.88
CA ASP A 109 -21.88 2.41 -10.65
C ASP A 109 -21.08 2.85 -9.42
N MET A 110 -19.75 2.99 -9.55
CA MET A 110 -18.88 3.53 -8.50
C MET A 110 -19.08 5.04 -8.30
N VAL A 111 -19.29 5.79 -9.38
CA VAL A 111 -19.46 7.26 -9.33
C VAL A 111 -20.91 7.67 -8.99
N GLY A 112 -21.89 6.85 -9.36
CA GLY A 112 -23.32 7.20 -9.44
C GLY A 112 -24.21 6.84 -8.25
N ARG A 113 -23.64 6.62 -7.06
CA ARG A 113 -24.39 6.55 -5.81
C ARG A 113 -23.62 7.36 -4.79
N ASP A 114 -24.01 8.61 -4.58
CA ASP A 114 -23.48 9.52 -3.54
C ASP A 114 -22.00 9.26 -3.20
N PHE A 115 -21.09 9.76 -4.03
CA PHE A 115 -19.65 9.62 -3.84
C PHE A 115 -19.19 10.38 -2.59
N GLU A 116 -19.52 9.86 -1.41
CA GLU A 116 -18.77 10.12 -0.19
C GLU A 116 -17.51 9.27 -0.31
N LEU A 117 -16.37 9.93 -0.58
CA LEU A 117 -15.04 9.33 -0.41
C LEU A 117 -15.06 8.56 0.90
N GLN A 118 -15.12 7.23 0.84
CA GLN A 118 -15.13 6.43 2.04
C GLN A 118 -13.84 6.78 2.78
N GLY A 119 -14.02 7.45 3.92
CA GLY A 119 -12.92 8.00 4.68
C GLY A 119 -11.91 6.89 4.95
N PHE A 120 -10.64 7.26 5.05
CA PHE A 120 -9.54 6.33 5.35
C PHE A 120 -9.91 5.28 6.41
N TRP A 121 -10.69 5.69 7.43
CA TRP A 121 -11.22 4.82 8.49
C TRP A 121 -12.21 3.74 8.04
N HIS A 122 -13.12 4.03 7.10
CA HIS A 122 -14.03 3.02 6.55
C HIS A 122 -13.28 1.99 5.70
N ARG A 123 -12.30 2.44 4.92
CA ARG A 123 -11.40 1.55 4.16
C ARG A 123 -10.57 0.66 5.09
N TRP A 124 -10.03 1.23 6.16
CA TRP A 124 -9.29 0.48 7.16
C TRP A 124 -10.17 -0.51 7.94
N ALA A 125 -11.39 -0.11 8.32
CA ALA A 125 -12.35 -0.96 9.02
C ALA A 125 -12.82 -2.13 8.14
N ASN A 126 -13.16 -1.87 6.86
CA ASN A 126 -13.54 -2.93 5.92
C ASN A 126 -12.34 -3.85 5.61
N GLY A 127 -11.13 -3.31 5.50
CA GLY A 127 -9.90 -4.08 5.35
C GLY A 127 -9.61 -4.99 6.54
N LEU A 128 -9.82 -4.48 7.76
CA LEU A 128 -9.74 -5.30 8.96
C LEU A 128 -10.82 -6.37 9.01
N ASN A 129 -12.06 -6.04 8.66
CA ASN A 129 -13.17 -6.99 8.68
C ASN A 129 -12.97 -8.14 7.68
N TYR A 130 -12.47 -7.83 6.48
CA TYR A 130 -12.07 -8.82 5.48
C TYR A 130 -10.90 -9.69 5.98
N PHE A 131 -9.85 -9.06 6.52
CA PHE A 131 -8.72 -9.79 7.12
C PHE A 131 -9.18 -10.71 8.26
N TRP A 132 -10.15 -10.25 9.06
CA TRP A 132 -10.78 -11.01 10.14
C TRP A 132 -11.56 -12.23 9.63
N GLY A 133 -12.29 -12.08 8.53
CA GLY A 133 -13.08 -13.15 7.93
C GLY A 133 -12.26 -14.20 7.19
N HIS A 134 -11.20 -13.79 6.48
CA HIS A 134 -10.49 -14.68 5.55
C HIS A 134 -9.26 -15.40 6.15
N HIS A 135 -8.67 -14.87 7.23
CA HIS A 135 -7.46 -15.46 7.84
C HIS A 135 -7.63 -15.85 9.33
N PRO A 136 -8.58 -16.73 9.67
CA PRO A 136 -8.86 -17.08 11.08
C PRO A 136 -7.67 -17.75 11.79
N ARG A 137 -6.80 -18.46 11.07
CA ARG A 137 -5.62 -19.14 11.66
C ARG A 137 -4.50 -18.19 12.05
N LEU A 138 -4.27 -17.12 11.28
CA LEU A 138 -3.27 -16.11 11.62
C LEU A 138 -3.72 -15.29 12.83
N LEU A 139 -5.01 -14.96 12.90
CA LEU A 139 -5.62 -14.30 14.06
C LEU A 139 -5.54 -15.15 15.32
N ALA A 140 -5.87 -16.43 15.23
CA ALA A 140 -5.72 -17.36 16.36
C ALA A 140 -4.26 -17.44 16.82
N GLY A 141 -3.31 -17.49 15.88
CA GLY A 141 -1.88 -17.47 16.19
C GLY A 141 -1.42 -16.16 16.86
N LEU A 142 -1.91 -15.02 16.40
CA LEU A 142 -1.55 -13.70 16.94
C LEU A 142 -2.17 -13.49 18.33
N LEU A 143 -3.45 -13.85 18.52
CA LEU A 143 -4.09 -13.85 19.83
C LEU A 143 -3.40 -14.81 20.80
N ALA A 144 -3.10 -16.04 20.36
CA ALA A 144 -2.35 -16.99 21.18
C ALA A 144 -0.95 -16.48 21.52
N GLY A 145 -0.29 -15.79 20.58
CA GLY A 145 1.00 -15.14 20.80
C GLY A 145 0.93 -14.01 21.83
N ILE A 146 -0.08 -13.14 21.74
CA ILE A 146 -0.32 -12.08 22.74
C ILE A 146 -0.61 -12.69 24.11
N LEU A 147 -1.45 -13.72 24.16
CA LEU A 147 -1.83 -14.38 25.42
C LEU A 147 -0.62 -15.07 26.04
N ALA A 148 0.18 -15.77 25.23
CA ALA A 148 1.44 -16.37 25.65
C ALA A 148 2.44 -15.31 26.14
N PHE A 149 2.53 -14.15 25.47
CA PHE A 149 3.38 -13.05 25.88
C PHE A 149 2.95 -12.43 27.21
N VAL A 150 1.65 -12.23 27.43
CA VAL A 150 1.10 -11.74 28.71
C VAL A 150 1.41 -12.73 29.84
N VAL A 151 1.20 -14.03 29.60
CA VAL A 151 1.54 -15.09 30.56
C VAL A 151 3.05 -15.12 30.83
N LEU A 152 3.87 -14.94 29.80
CA LEU A 152 5.33 -14.88 29.92
C LEU A 152 5.77 -13.69 30.77
N ILE A 153 5.21 -12.50 30.55
CA ILE A 153 5.49 -11.31 31.36
C ILE A 153 5.07 -11.55 32.81
N TRP A 154 3.86 -12.09 33.02
CA TRP A 154 3.35 -12.38 34.35
C TRP A 154 4.24 -13.39 35.09
N PHE A 155 4.67 -14.44 34.39
CA PHE A 155 5.63 -15.42 34.91
C PHE A 155 6.99 -14.77 35.22
N LEU A 156 7.52 -13.92 34.35
CA LEU A 156 8.78 -13.21 34.58
C LEU A 156 8.71 -12.29 35.79
N ALA A 157 7.56 -11.64 36.02
CA ALA A 157 7.37 -10.70 37.11
C ALA A 157 7.20 -11.39 38.47
N ASP A 158 6.39 -12.45 38.55
CA ASP A 158 5.97 -13.04 39.83
C ASP A 158 6.82 -14.25 40.28
N THR A 159 7.71 -14.78 39.42
CA THR A 159 8.58 -15.91 39.80
C THR A 159 10.02 -15.49 40.10
N LEU A 160 10.62 -16.11 41.12
CA LEU A 160 12.02 -15.88 41.51
C LEU A 160 13.00 -16.17 40.36
N MET A 161 12.76 -17.22 39.57
CA MET A 161 13.54 -17.51 38.37
C MET A 161 13.33 -16.44 37.29
N GLY A 162 12.09 -15.98 37.10
CA GLY A 162 11.75 -14.92 36.16
C GLY A 162 12.47 -13.60 36.46
N GLN A 163 12.44 -13.18 37.72
CA GLN A 163 13.13 -11.96 38.19
C GLN A 163 14.65 -12.07 38.04
N TRP A 164 15.22 -13.26 38.28
CA TRP A 164 16.64 -13.51 38.06
C TRP A 164 17.02 -13.36 36.57
N VAL A 165 16.27 -13.98 35.65
CA VAL A 165 16.49 -13.86 34.20
C VAL A 165 16.30 -12.42 33.73
N ALA A 166 15.27 -11.72 34.22
CA ALA A 166 15.03 -10.32 33.91
C ALA A 166 16.19 -9.44 34.38
N SER A 167 16.71 -9.67 35.59
CA SER A 167 17.87 -8.93 36.11
C SER A 167 19.14 -9.16 35.29
N LEU A 168 19.37 -10.37 34.78
CA LEU A 168 20.47 -10.67 33.88
C LEU A 168 20.33 -9.99 32.52
N LEU A 169 19.13 -10.01 31.93
CA LEU A 169 18.85 -9.33 30.66
C LEU A 169 19.01 -7.82 30.78
N VAL A 170 18.46 -7.22 31.85
CA VAL A 170 18.60 -5.79 32.13
C VAL A 170 20.06 -5.44 32.42
N GLY A 171 20.79 -6.28 33.14
CA GLY A 171 22.22 -6.11 33.40
C GLY A 171 23.05 -6.18 32.11
N PHE A 172 22.74 -7.11 31.22
CA PHE A 172 23.38 -7.20 29.90
C PHE A 172 23.05 -6.00 29.01
N ALA A 173 21.80 -5.51 29.04
CA ALA A 173 21.42 -4.28 28.34
C ALA A 173 22.21 -3.07 28.87
N HIS A 174 22.33 -2.93 30.20
CA HIS A 174 23.16 -1.88 30.82
C HIS A 174 24.64 -2.02 30.49
N PHE A 175 25.16 -3.25 30.37
CA PHE A 175 26.52 -3.50 29.93
C PHE A 175 26.73 -2.98 28.51
N ILE A 176 25.89 -3.39 27.55
CA ILE A 176 25.97 -2.92 26.15
C ILE A 176 25.82 -1.39 26.08
N LEU A 177 24.82 -0.83 26.75
CA LEU A 177 24.57 0.60 26.77
C LEU A 177 25.72 1.36 27.44
N GLY A 178 26.32 0.80 28.49
CA GLY A 178 27.50 1.35 29.17
C GLY A 178 28.72 1.43 28.25
N TRP A 179 28.99 0.38 27.46
CA TRP A 179 30.03 0.40 26.42
C TRP A 179 29.74 1.44 25.35
N SER A 180 28.49 1.54 24.90
CA SER A 180 28.10 2.55 23.91
C SER A 180 28.27 3.97 24.45
N GLY A 181 27.94 4.22 25.72
CA GLY A 181 28.12 5.51 26.38
C GLY A 181 29.59 5.88 26.55
N LEU A 182 30.46 4.92 26.87
CA LEU A 182 31.91 5.15 26.92
C LEU A 182 32.50 5.53 25.55
N ILE A 183 32.06 4.86 24.48
CA ILE A 183 32.50 5.19 23.11
C ILE A 183 32.04 6.60 22.73
N ILE A 184 30.77 6.95 22.99
CA ILE A 184 30.23 8.29 22.73
C ILE A 184 31.01 9.35 23.53
N GLY A 185 31.25 9.10 24.82
CA GLY A 185 32.03 10.01 25.67
C GLY A 185 33.47 10.21 25.17
N LEU A 186 34.12 9.16 24.69
CA LEU A 186 35.47 9.23 24.12
C LEU A 186 35.50 10.05 22.83
N VAL A 187 34.53 9.87 21.94
CA VAL A 187 34.39 10.68 20.72
C VAL A 187 34.20 12.16 21.07
N VAL A 188 33.33 12.47 22.03
CA VAL A 188 33.10 13.86 22.49
C VAL A 188 34.38 14.46 23.08
N ALA A 189 35.12 13.71 23.91
CA ALA A 189 36.37 14.19 24.50
C ALA A 189 37.45 14.49 23.43
N ILE A 190 37.53 13.67 22.37
CA ILE A 190 38.43 13.92 21.24
C ILE A 190 38.03 15.19 20.49
N ILE A 191 36.74 15.39 20.21
CA ILE A 191 36.24 16.59 19.52
C ILE A 191 36.56 17.86 20.34
N ILE A 192 36.32 17.84 21.65
CA ILE A 192 36.65 18.96 22.54
C ILE A 192 38.15 19.24 22.53
N SER A 193 38.97 18.20 22.62
CA SER A 193 40.44 18.34 22.61
C SER A 193 40.94 18.95 21.30
N LEU A 194 40.37 18.54 20.16
CA LEU A 194 40.67 19.11 18.84
C LEU A 194 40.21 20.57 18.73
N ALA A 195 39.02 20.90 19.23
CA ALA A 195 38.52 22.28 19.22
C ALA A 195 39.40 23.21 20.06
N ILE A 196 39.85 22.76 21.24
CA ILE A 196 40.79 23.51 22.08
C ILE A 196 42.15 23.64 21.38
N GLY A 197 42.65 22.58 20.77
CA GLY A 197 43.91 22.60 20.02
C GLY A 197 43.89 23.57 18.84
N LEU A 198 42.81 23.59 18.06
CA LEU A 198 42.63 24.50 16.93
C LEU A 198 42.53 25.96 17.39
N THR A 199 41.75 26.23 18.44
CA THR A 199 41.64 27.61 18.98
C THR A 199 42.95 28.10 19.59
N TYR A 200 43.76 27.22 20.17
CA TYR A 200 45.09 27.56 20.67
C TYR A 200 46.08 27.82 19.51
N ALA A 201 46.07 26.97 18.48
CA ALA A 201 46.91 27.14 17.30
C ALA A 201 46.58 28.43 16.52
N ASP A 202 45.30 28.78 16.39
CA ASP A 202 44.86 30.04 15.78
C ASP A 202 45.29 31.27 16.60
N ARG A 203 45.26 31.19 17.93
CA ARG A 203 45.78 32.25 18.80
C ARG A 203 47.30 32.41 18.67
N GLN A 204 48.03 31.33 18.47
CA GLN A 204 49.48 31.37 18.29
C GLN A 204 49.88 31.89 16.91
N ARG A 205 49.08 31.65 15.85
CA ARG A 205 49.31 32.21 14.51
C ARG A 205 48.98 33.71 14.38
N ARG A 206 48.15 34.25 15.28
CA ARG A 206 47.77 35.69 15.30
C ARG A 206 48.67 36.56 16.19
N ARG A 207 49.66 35.96 16.86
CA ARG A 207 50.75 36.66 17.55
C ARG A 207 52.00 36.60 16.69
#